data_AF-A0A8C1UM08-F1
#
_entry.id   AF-A0A8C1UM08-F1
#
_cell.length_a   1.000
_cell.length_b   1.000
_cell.length_c   1.000
_cell.angle_alpha   90.00
_cell.angle_beta   90.00
_cell.angle_gamma   90.00
#
_symmetry.space_group_name_H-M   'P 1'
#
loop_
_entity.id
_entity.type
_entity.pdbx_description
1 polymer ?
#
loop_
_entity_poly.entity_id
_entity_poly.type
_entity_poly.pdbx_seq_one_letter_code
_entity_poly.pdbx_strand_id
1 'polypeptide(L)'
;METCVIAVEENQNDIAKPHSCFERTFASMTVDDVYEIAKAVGAEVEKLIDSYGKSSVEGLVSHIVKVLELLESFAARNQAHKCKEEELLKAFETLHIQQQKKRHVKECDESSNSNVTESGDWHQKEKKLKENVEVLQSQVQQLKEDNRELLARLQCTHSKEDRTQRQEREVMLKLKEVVDKQRDELRAKVQEISSMSKEVEALQEQQERLMKINAELRHKQDIIQTQLKSAVERRADLEADVCEKQKEIERLNSQLERASVHTAAEMSSSAIDLTDKMIIDLKDPNRPCFTKQEVRDLIFEKNELKANLFLVKEELAYYQREILNDERCPGFLLDAVRSTIKKQRTVIKSKMLGIPVSECRTDETDGPLFERSGNEDNDTDSTDNRPQDSRIRKLFGFLTPSSLTRSSGSQPSGLPTSSSTWEILDPDEQGGEEETQTLSSS
;
A
#
# COMPACT_ATOMS: atom_id res chain seq x y z
N MET A 1 63.42 47.99 11.49
CA MET A 1 63.91 46.61 11.50
C MET A 1 62.96 45.83 12.35
N GLU A 2 62.02 45.13 11.73
CA GLU A 2 61.38 43.96 12.33
C GLU A 2 60.92 43.10 11.16
N THR A 3 61.39 41.87 11.20
CA THR A 3 61.62 40.99 10.07
C THR A 3 60.34 40.35 9.57
N CYS A 4 60.22 40.36 8.24
CA CYS A 4 59.29 39.59 7.44
C CYS A 4 59.39 38.08 7.80
N VAL A 5 58.28 37.47 8.18
CA VAL A 5 58.11 36.01 8.16
C VAL A 5 57.01 35.72 7.15
N ILE A 6 57.45 35.41 5.93
CA ILE A 6 56.62 34.84 4.88
C ILE A 6 56.36 33.39 5.31
N ALA A 7 55.15 33.11 5.80
CA ALA A 7 54.68 31.74 5.90
C ALA A 7 54.29 31.28 4.49
N VAL A 8 55.22 30.54 3.89
CA VAL A 8 54.99 29.71 2.72
C VAL A 8 54.02 28.61 3.17
N GLU A 9 52.75 28.69 2.80
CA GLU A 9 51.90 27.49 2.79
C GLU A 9 52.22 26.73 1.51
N GLU A 10 52.98 25.66 1.72
CA GLU A 10 53.37 24.70 0.72
C GLU A 10 52.14 24.09 0.06
N ASN A 11 52.19 24.05 -1.26
CA ASN A 11 51.25 23.38 -2.14
C ASN A 11 51.39 21.86 -1.91
N GLN A 12 50.74 21.34 -0.86
CA GLN A 12 50.69 19.91 -0.60
C GLN A 12 49.66 19.29 -1.54
N ASN A 13 50.16 18.56 -2.54
CA ASN A 13 49.40 17.58 -3.30
C ASN A 13 48.67 16.63 -2.32
N ASP A 14 47.39 16.88 -2.05
CA ASP A 14 46.55 15.93 -1.36
C ASP A 14 45.66 15.22 -2.37
N ILE A 15 46.07 14.00 -2.65
CA ILE A 15 45.27 12.90 -3.20
C ILE A 15 43.86 13.03 -2.62
N ALA A 16 42.90 13.39 -3.47
CA ALA A 16 41.51 13.60 -3.08
C ALA A 16 40.97 12.34 -2.40
N LYS A 17 40.98 12.34 -1.06
CA LYS A 17 40.22 11.37 -0.28
C LYS A 17 38.74 11.65 -0.54
N PRO A 18 37.95 10.69 -1.02
CA PRO A 18 36.56 10.89 -1.44
C PRO A 18 35.57 11.19 -0.29
N HIS A 19 36.05 11.64 0.87
CA HIS A 19 35.27 11.79 2.10
C HIS A 19 35.50 13.10 2.87
N SER A 20 36.45 13.97 2.46
CA SER A 20 36.73 15.21 3.21
C SER A 20 35.57 16.23 3.17
N CYS A 21 34.71 16.15 2.14
CA CYS A 21 33.53 17.02 2.01
C CYS A 21 32.46 16.77 3.09
N PHE A 22 32.39 15.56 3.65
CA PHE A 22 31.46 15.22 4.73
C PHE A 22 31.96 15.61 6.14
N GLU A 23 33.24 15.99 6.27
CA GLU A 23 33.85 16.43 7.53
C GLU A 23 33.82 17.95 7.72
N ARG A 24 33.48 18.72 6.67
CA ARG A 24 33.42 20.18 6.75
C ARG A 24 32.20 20.65 7.56
N THR A 25 32.42 21.71 8.33
CA THR A 25 31.35 22.31 9.14
C THR A 25 30.38 23.08 8.22
N PHE A 26 29.09 23.12 8.58
CA PHE A 26 28.04 23.80 7.80
C PHE A 26 28.41 25.25 7.41
N ALA A 27 29.21 25.93 8.26
CA ALA A 27 29.61 27.30 8.07
C ALA A 27 30.66 27.49 6.96
N SER A 28 31.45 26.46 6.62
CA SER A 28 32.52 26.53 5.61
C SER A 28 32.18 25.83 4.29
N MET A 29 31.02 25.20 4.20
CA MET A 29 30.58 24.44 3.03
C MET A 29 30.31 25.36 1.83
N THR A 30 30.93 25.05 0.70
CA THR A 30 30.78 25.78 -0.57
C THR A 30 29.84 25.04 -1.53
N VAL A 31 29.51 25.67 -2.68
CA VAL A 31 28.71 25.04 -3.73
C VAL A 31 29.48 23.88 -4.38
N ASP A 32 30.80 24.01 -4.57
CA ASP A 32 31.66 22.95 -5.11
C ASP A 32 31.65 21.70 -4.21
N ASP A 33 31.61 21.91 -2.88
CA ASP A 33 31.52 20.81 -1.92
C ASP A 33 30.21 20.03 -2.05
N VAL A 34 29.11 20.71 -2.36
CA VAL A 34 27.80 20.08 -2.60
C VAL A 34 27.85 19.23 -3.87
N TYR A 35 28.53 19.68 -4.93
CA TYR A 35 28.71 18.88 -6.14
C TYR A 35 29.58 17.64 -5.93
N GLU A 36 30.64 17.74 -5.12
CA GLU A 36 31.44 16.56 -4.76
C GLU A 36 30.63 15.57 -3.88
N ILE A 37 29.78 16.07 -2.98
CA ILE A 37 28.83 15.24 -2.22
C ILE A 37 27.83 14.57 -3.17
N ALA A 38 27.25 15.33 -4.11
CA ALA A 38 26.29 14.80 -5.09
C ALA A 38 26.91 13.70 -5.96
N LYS A 39 28.17 13.87 -6.36
CA LYS A 39 28.93 12.86 -7.10
C LYS A 39 29.17 11.58 -6.30
N ALA A 40 29.55 11.70 -5.03
CA ALA A 40 29.73 10.55 -4.15
C ALA A 40 28.41 9.80 -3.90
N VAL A 41 27.32 10.53 -3.64
CA VAL A 41 25.98 9.95 -3.45
C VAL A 41 25.47 9.32 -4.75
N GLY A 42 25.68 9.97 -5.90
CA GLY A 42 25.30 9.45 -7.21
C GLY A 42 25.98 8.14 -7.54
N ALA A 43 27.27 8.00 -7.24
CA ALA A 43 28.03 6.76 -7.45
C ALA A 43 27.51 5.58 -6.60
N GLU A 44 27.02 5.84 -5.37
CA GLU A 44 26.42 4.79 -4.53
C GLU A 44 25.00 4.44 -4.99
N VAL A 45 24.22 5.42 -5.45
CA VAL A 45 22.90 5.19 -6.02
C VAL A 45 23.00 4.40 -7.34
N GLU A 46 24.01 4.68 -8.17
CA GLU A 46 24.29 3.93 -9.41
C GLU A 46 24.57 2.45 -9.13
N LYS A 47 25.41 2.13 -8.13
CA LYS A 47 25.62 0.74 -7.68
C LYS A 47 24.33 0.06 -7.23
N LEU A 48 23.40 0.81 -6.63
CA LEU A 48 22.11 0.30 -6.18
C LEU A 48 21.16 0.04 -7.35
N ILE A 49 21.21 0.88 -8.39
CA ILE A 49 20.49 0.66 -9.66
C ILE A 49 21.01 -0.60 -10.35
N ASP A 50 22.32 -0.78 -10.41
CA ASP A 50 22.95 -1.94 -11.07
C ASP A 50 22.60 -3.26 -10.39
N SER A 51 22.40 -3.25 -9.07
CA SER A 51 22.14 -4.46 -8.28
C SER A 51 20.65 -4.79 -8.09
N TYR A 52 19.77 -3.79 -7.99
CA TYR A 52 18.34 -3.99 -7.67
C TYR A 52 17.37 -3.42 -8.70
N GLY A 53 17.89 -2.89 -9.82
CA GLY A 53 17.09 -2.31 -10.90
C GLY A 53 16.62 -0.88 -10.63
N LYS A 54 16.40 -0.12 -11.71
CA LYS A 54 16.05 1.31 -11.69
C LYS A 54 14.77 1.62 -10.90
N SER A 55 13.74 0.79 -11.04
CA SER A 55 12.42 0.99 -10.43
C SER A 55 12.47 0.99 -8.89
N SER A 56 13.46 0.34 -8.30
CA SER A 56 13.61 0.21 -6.84
C SER A 56 14.11 1.49 -6.16
N VAL A 57 14.73 2.42 -6.92
CA VAL A 57 15.35 3.64 -6.37
C VAL A 57 14.80 4.94 -6.98
N GLU A 58 13.94 4.86 -7.99
CA GLU A 58 13.41 6.03 -8.71
C GLU A 58 12.78 7.08 -7.77
N GLY A 59 11.96 6.63 -6.83
CA GLY A 59 11.37 7.50 -5.80
C GLY A 59 12.42 8.06 -4.82
N LEU A 60 13.48 7.33 -4.51
CA LEU A 60 14.54 7.79 -3.61
C LEU A 60 15.44 8.83 -4.28
N VAL A 61 15.78 8.63 -5.56
CA VAL A 61 16.62 9.53 -6.36
C VAL A 61 16.02 10.94 -6.39
N SER A 62 14.70 11.06 -6.63
CA SER A 62 14.04 12.37 -6.67
C SER A 62 14.11 13.12 -5.34
N HIS A 63 13.97 12.42 -4.21
CA HIS A 63 14.12 13.00 -2.88
C HIS A 63 15.57 13.40 -2.57
N ILE A 64 16.55 12.58 -2.96
CA ILE A 64 17.98 12.87 -2.81
C ILE A 64 18.36 14.11 -3.62
N VAL A 65 17.96 14.18 -4.89
CA VAL A 65 18.18 15.34 -5.75
C VAL A 65 17.58 16.58 -5.11
N LYS A 66 16.35 16.48 -4.55
CA LYS A 66 15.71 17.62 -3.90
C LYS A 66 16.47 18.12 -2.68
N VAL A 67 17.01 17.21 -1.86
CA VAL A 67 17.84 17.57 -0.70
C VAL A 67 19.15 18.24 -1.14
N LEU A 68 19.78 17.75 -2.21
CA LEU A 68 21.00 18.33 -2.76
C LEU A 68 20.76 19.73 -3.36
N GLU A 69 19.66 19.96 -4.08
CA GLU A 69 19.25 21.29 -4.56
C GLU A 69 19.03 22.27 -3.40
N LEU A 70 18.38 21.83 -2.32
CA LEU A 70 18.18 22.66 -1.12
C LEU A 70 19.53 23.00 -0.48
N LEU A 71 20.46 22.04 -0.43
CA LEU A 71 21.81 22.24 0.10
C LEU A 71 22.63 23.19 -0.77
N GLU A 72 22.54 23.08 -2.09
CA GLU A 72 23.15 23.99 -3.05
C GLU A 72 22.62 25.42 -2.88
N SER A 73 21.30 25.58 -2.80
CA SER A 73 20.67 26.89 -2.58
C SER A 73 21.10 27.52 -1.24
N PHE A 74 21.31 26.68 -0.22
CA PHE A 74 21.79 27.11 1.09
C PHE A 74 23.26 27.54 1.01
N ALA A 75 24.13 26.74 0.38
CA ALA A 75 25.55 27.05 0.21
C ALA A 75 25.74 28.35 -0.61
N ALA A 76 25.00 28.52 -1.71
CA ALA A 76 25.02 29.72 -2.53
C ALA A 76 24.56 30.97 -1.76
N ARG A 77 23.48 30.85 -0.98
CA ARG A 77 23.01 31.95 -0.12
C ARG A 77 24.03 32.30 0.95
N ASN A 78 24.64 31.30 1.59
CA ASN A 78 25.67 31.50 2.61
C ASN A 78 26.91 32.20 2.04
N GLN A 79 27.35 31.81 0.85
CA GLN A 79 28.46 32.48 0.16
C GLN A 79 28.12 33.94 -0.16
N ALA A 80 26.90 34.22 -0.62
CA ALA A 80 26.45 35.59 -0.87
C ALA A 80 26.40 36.44 0.42
N HIS A 81 26.05 35.85 1.56
CA HIS A 81 26.10 36.53 2.86
C HIS A 81 27.54 36.85 3.27
N LYS A 82 28.47 35.89 3.10
CA LYS A 82 29.91 36.13 3.37
C LYS A 82 30.50 37.21 2.48
N CYS A 83 30.21 37.21 1.18
CA CYS A 83 30.68 38.27 0.27
C CYS A 83 30.17 39.66 0.70
N LYS A 84 28.90 39.76 1.11
CA LYS A 84 28.33 41.03 1.62
C LYS A 84 28.99 41.46 2.93
N GLU A 85 29.33 40.52 3.81
CA GLU A 85 30.06 40.80 5.04
C GLU A 85 31.47 41.33 4.74
N GLU A 86 32.19 40.73 3.79
CA GLU A 86 33.49 41.22 3.33
C GLU A 86 33.41 42.61 2.68
N GLU A 87 32.38 42.89 1.88
CA GLU A 87 32.13 44.21 1.29
C GLU A 87 31.88 45.28 2.37
N LEU A 88 31.10 44.95 3.40
CA LEU A 88 30.85 45.83 4.54
C LEU A 88 32.13 46.11 5.33
N LEU A 89 32.98 45.10 5.53
CA LEU A 89 34.29 45.27 6.17
C LEU A 89 35.20 46.21 5.35
N LYS A 90 35.23 46.07 4.02
CA LYS A 90 35.97 46.98 3.12
C LYS A 90 35.39 48.41 3.14
N ALA A 91 34.07 48.56 3.15
CA ALA A 91 33.41 49.86 3.26
C ALA A 91 33.70 50.54 4.61
N PHE A 92 33.74 49.77 5.70
CA PHE A 92 34.10 50.27 7.02
C PHE A 92 35.56 50.75 7.08
N GLU A 93 36.49 49.98 6.51
CA GLU A 93 37.90 50.34 6.43
C GLU A 93 38.13 51.63 5.62
N THR A 94 37.46 51.76 4.47
CA THR A 94 37.55 52.97 3.62
C THR A 94 36.96 54.22 4.30
N LEU A 95 35.83 54.09 4.99
CA LEU A 95 35.23 55.18 5.76
C LEU A 95 36.14 55.61 6.92
N HIS A 96 36.76 54.65 7.61
CA HIS A 96 37.73 54.93 8.68
C HIS A 96 38.94 55.74 8.16
N ILE A 97 39.50 55.38 7.00
CA ILE A 97 40.59 56.13 6.34
C ILE A 97 40.12 57.54 5.93
N GLN A 98 38.92 57.68 5.39
CA GLN A 98 38.36 58.99 5.00
C GLN A 98 38.16 59.90 6.22
N GLN A 99 37.72 59.34 7.35
CA GLN A 99 37.54 60.10 8.58
C GLN A 99 38.87 60.58 9.17
N GLN A 100 39.95 59.81 9.05
CA GLN A 100 41.30 60.25 9.41
C GLN A 100 41.81 61.37 8.48
N LYS A 101 41.61 61.26 7.16
CA LYS A 101 41.98 62.32 6.21
C LYS A 101 41.21 63.63 6.45
N LYS A 102 39.92 63.56 6.79
CA LYS A 102 39.10 64.74 7.08
C LYS A 102 39.51 65.47 8.37
N ARG A 103 40.13 64.78 9.33
CA ARG A 103 40.74 65.42 10.51
C ARG A 103 42.03 66.18 10.17
N HIS A 104 42.76 65.77 9.13
CA HIS A 104 44.03 66.40 8.71
C HIS A 104 43.86 67.59 7.75
N VAL A 105 42.69 67.77 7.13
CA VAL A 105 42.40 68.87 6.17
C VAL A 105 41.82 70.11 6.85
N LYS A 106 41.36 70.02 8.10
CA LYS A 106 40.69 71.14 8.81
C LYS A 106 41.64 72.18 9.42
N GLU A 107 42.94 72.08 9.18
CA GLU A 107 43.98 72.89 9.84
C GLU A 107 44.66 73.93 8.93
N CYS A 108 44.25 74.09 7.66
CA CYS A 108 45.04 74.82 6.67
C CYS A 108 44.34 75.96 5.88
N ASP A 109 43.16 76.46 6.29
CA ASP A 109 42.38 77.37 5.43
C ASP A 109 41.90 78.66 6.13
N GLU A 110 42.79 79.34 6.87
CA GLU A 110 42.56 80.72 7.32
C GLU A 110 43.84 81.56 7.15
N SER A 111 44.01 82.20 5.98
CA SER A 111 44.94 83.33 5.82
C SER A 111 44.71 84.08 4.51
N SER A 112 44.08 85.25 4.62
CA SER A 112 44.61 86.55 4.12
C SER A 112 43.51 87.43 3.54
N ASN A 113 43.23 88.48 4.31
CA ASN A 113 42.49 89.67 3.95
C ASN A 113 43.47 90.72 3.40
N SER A 114 43.13 91.49 2.36
CA SER A 114 43.76 92.80 2.14
C SER A 114 42.89 93.75 1.30
N ASN A 115 42.88 94.99 1.77
CA ASN A 115 41.93 96.07 1.50
C ASN A 115 42.25 96.92 0.24
N VAL A 116 41.44 98.00 0.07
CA VAL A 116 41.68 99.27 -0.64
C VAL A 116 41.15 99.28 -2.10
N THR A 117 40.23 100.14 -2.56
CA THR A 117 40.12 101.62 -2.49
C THR A 117 38.63 102.04 -2.64
N GLU A 118 38.13 102.94 -1.78
CA GLU A 118 36.74 103.39 -1.77
C GLU A 118 36.57 104.74 -2.47
N SER A 119 35.75 104.78 -3.53
CA SER A 119 34.66 105.77 -3.72
C SER A 119 34.14 105.76 -5.17
N GLY A 120 34.97 105.50 -6.19
CA GLY A 120 34.51 105.32 -7.59
C GLY A 120 34.18 103.86 -7.94
N ASP A 121 34.92 102.93 -7.33
CA ASP A 121 34.78 101.49 -7.51
C ASP A 121 33.58 100.91 -6.74
N TRP A 122 33.12 101.63 -5.71
CA TRP A 122 31.96 101.27 -4.88
C TRP A 122 30.65 101.36 -5.67
N HIS A 123 30.45 102.41 -6.48
CA HIS A 123 29.25 102.53 -7.32
C HIS A 123 29.19 101.48 -8.43
N GLN A 124 30.34 101.13 -9.03
CA GLN A 124 30.40 100.03 -10.02
C GLN A 124 30.08 98.68 -9.38
N LYS A 125 30.60 98.42 -8.16
CA LYS A 125 30.30 97.22 -7.38
C LYS A 125 28.84 97.18 -6.95
N GLU A 126 28.28 98.31 -6.51
CA GLU A 126 26.86 98.43 -6.14
C GLU A 126 25.95 98.14 -7.34
N LYS A 127 26.27 98.66 -8.53
CA LYS A 127 25.51 98.36 -9.76
C LYS A 127 25.57 96.87 -10.11
N LYS A 128 26.76 96.27 -10.09
CA LYS A 128 26.93 94.82 -10.33
C LYS A 128 26.22 93.97 -9.28
N LEU A 129 26.24 94.37 -8.01
CA LEU A 129 25.51 93.70 -6.95
C LEU A 129 23.99 93.80 -7.16
N LYS A 130 23.47 94.96 -7.60
CA LYS A 130 22.05 95.11 -7.95
C LYS A 130 21.65 94.23 -9.13
N GLU A 131 22.43 94.23 -10.21
CA GLU A 131 22.21 93.36 -11.37
C GLU A 131 22.25 91.87 -10.96
N ASN A 132 23.22 91.48 -10.13
CA ASN A 132 23.32 90.11 -9.63
C ASN A 132 22.14 89.73 -8.73
N VAL A 133 21.69 90.63 -7.86
CA VAL A 133 20.51 90.41 -7.01
C VAL A 133 19.26 90.24 -7.88
N GLU A 134 19.10 91.04 -8.94
CA GLU A 134 17.97 90.94 -9.86
C GLU A 134 17.98 89.63 -10.67
N VAL A 135 19.16 89.19 -11.14
CA VAL A 135 19.33 87.90 -11.80
C VAL A 135 19.04 86.74 -10.84
N LEU A 136 19.59 86.77 -9.62
CA LEU A 136 19.32 85.75 -8.61
C LEU A 136 17.84 85.73 -8.20
N GLN A 137 17.19 86.89 -8.11
CA GLN A 137 15.76 86.98 -7.82
C GLN A 137 14.93 86.37 -8.95
N SER A 138 15.30 86.64 -10.20
CA SER A 138 14.67 86.02 -11.38
C SER A 138 14.87 84.50 -11.41
N GLN A 139 16.07 84.03 -11.07
CA GLN A 139 16.39 82.59 -10.99
C GLN A 139 15.61 81.90 -9.87
N VAL A 140 15.49 82.52 -8.69
CA VAL A 140 14.69 82.00 -7.58
C VAL A 140 13.20 81.96 -7.95
N GLN A 141 12.70 82.96 -8.67
CA GLN A 141 11.32 82.95 -9.15
C GLN A 141 11.09 81.83 -10.18
N GLN A 142 12.01 81.63 -11.12
CA GLN A 142 11.95 80.52 -12.08
C GLN A 142 11.96 79.17 -11.36
N LEU A 143 12.91 78.95 -10.44
CA LEU A 143 12.99 77.71 -9.66
C LEU A 143 11.74 77.46 -8.80
N LYS A 144 11.07 78.52 -8.33
CA LYS A 144 9.79 78.40 -7.60
C LYS A 144 8.66 77.94 -8.53
N GLU A 145 8.58 78.48 -9.74
CA GLU A 145 7.58 78.06 -10.73
C GLU A 145 7.87 76.64 -11.23
N ASP A 146 9.13 76.30 -11.51
CA ASP A 146 9.54 74.95 -11.89
C ASP A 146 9.20 73.93 -10.80
N ASN A 147 9.46 74.25 -9.52
CA ASN A 147 9.05 73.39 -8.40
C ASN A 147 7.53 73.24 -8.31
N ARG A 148 6.78 74.32 -8.55
CA ARG A 148 5.31 74.27 -8.56
C ARG A 148 4.79 73.37 -9.68
N GLU A 149 5.37 73.47 -10.87
CA GLU A 149 5.02 72.62 -12.01
C GLU A 149 5.39 71.15 -11.75
N LEU A 150 6.58 70.89 -11.20
CA LEU A 150 7.02 69.55 -10.82
C LEU A 150 6.09 68.93 -9.78
N LEU A 151 5.68 69.69 -8.76
CA LEU A 151 4.70 69.23 -7.76
C LEU A 151 3.35 68.91 -8.40
N ALA A 152 2.86 69.75 -9.32
CA ALA A 152 1.61 69.49 -10.04
C ALA A 152 1.70 68.24 -10.92
N ARG A 153 2.83 68.03 -11.61
CA ARG A 153 3.10 66.82 -12.41
C ARG A 153 3.15 65.57 -11.51
N LEU A 154 3.85 65.62 -10.38
CA LEU A 154 3.92 64.52 -9.41
C LEU A 154 2.54 64.16 -8.84
N GLN A 155 1.70 65.17 -8.52
CA GLN A 155 0.33 64.92 -8.07
C GLN A 155 -0.53 64.27 -9.16
N CYS A 156 -0.38 64.71 -10.41
CA CYS A 156 -1.09 64.13 -11.54
C CYS A 156 -0.66 62.68 -11.82
N THR A 157 0.64 62.37 -11.77
CA THR A 157 1.14 61.00 -11.91
C THR A 157 0.67 60.11 -10.77
N HIS A 158 0.69 60.60 -9.53
CA HIS A 158 0.20 59.86 -8.37
C HIS A 158 -1.30 59.54 -8.49
N SER A 159 -2.13 60.51 -8.92
CA SER A 159 -3.55 60.29 -9.16
C SER A 159 -3.84 59.27 -10.27
N LYS A 160 -3.03 59.27 -11.35
CA LYS A 160 -3.14 58.29 -12.44
C LYS A 160 -2.76 56.89 -11.98
N GLU A 161 -1.64 56.77 -11.27
CA GLU A 161 -1.18 55.51 -10.68
C GLU A 161 -2.21 54.93 -9.70
N ASP A 162 -2.79 55.77 -8.86
CA ASP A 162 -3.87 55.39 -7.96
C ASP A 162 -5.11 54.85 -8.72
N ARG A 163 -5.43 55.41 -9.89
CA ARG A 163 -6.53 54.92 -10.72
C ARG A 163 -6.20 53.58 -11.36
N THR A 164 -4.98 53.41 -11.88
CA THR A 164 -4.56 52.12 -12.47
C THR A 164 -4.51 51.02 -11.42
N GLN A 165 -3.96 51.29 -10.24
CA GLN A 165 -3.95 50.32 -9.14
C GLN A 165 -5.36 49.92 -8.69
N ARG A 166 -6.35 50.83 -8.72
CA ARG A 166 -7.75 50.47 -8.43
C ARG A 166 -8.34 49.54 -9.50
N GLN A 167 -8.06 49.82 -10.79
CA GLN A 167 -8.49 48.96 -11.89
C GLN A 167 -7.84 47.57 -11.81
N GLU A 168 -6.55 47.50 -11.50
CA GLU A 168 -5.83 46.23 -11.31
C GLU A 168 -6.40 45.43 -10.13
N ARG A 169 -6.73 46.09 -9.01
CA ARG A 169 -7.39 45.43 -7.87
C ARG A 169 -8.77 44.90 -8.26
N GLU A 170 -9.55 45.64 -9.03
CA GLU A 170 -10.86 45.18 -9.51
C GLU A 170 -10.73 43.95 -10.43
N VAL A 171 -9.78 43.99 -11.37
CA VAL A 171 -9.48 42.84 -12.25
C VAL A 171 -9.01 41.64 -11.42
N MET A 172 -8.13 41.86 -10.44
CA MET A 172 -7.65 40.82 -9.54
C MET A 172 -8.79 40.17 -8.75
N LEU A 173 -9.75 40.96 -8.25
CA LEU A 173 -10.93 40.43 -7.55
C LEU A 173 -11.80 39.59 -8.48
N LYS A 174 -12.06 40.06 -9.71
CA LYS A 174 -12.81 39.28 -10.71
C LYS A 174 -12.09 37.98 -11.08
N LEU A 175 -10.77 38.02 -11.27
CA LEU A 175 -9.97 36.82 -11.53
C LEU A 175 -10.01 35.86 -10.34
N LYS A 176 -9.92 36.38 -9.11
CA LYS A 176 -10.05 35.57 -7.90
C LYS A 176 -11.42 34.89 -7.83
N GLU A 177 -12.50 35.62 -8.09
CA GLU A 177 -13.86 35.05 -8.11
C GLU A 177 -14.00 33.93 -9.16
N VAL A 178 -13.44 34.11 -10.36
CA VAL A 178 -13.47 33.08 -11.40
C VAL A 178 -12.64 31.87 -10.99
N VAL A 179 -11.44 32.07 -10.44
CA VAL A 179 -10.59 30.98 -9.94
C VAL A 179 -11.27 30.23 -8.79
N ASP A 180 -11.91 30.93 -7.86
CA ASP A 180 -12.62 30.31 -6.75
C ASP A 180 -13.85 29.51 -7.25
N LYS A 181 -14.59 30.02 -8.24
CA LYS A 181 -15.66 29.26 -8.92
C LYS A 181 -15.12 28.00 -9.62
N GLN A 182 -14.02 28.12 -10.36
CA GLN A 182 -13.39 26.97 -11.02
C GLN A 182 -12.91 25.92 -10.01
N ARG A 183 -12.39 26.34 -8.85
CA ARG A 183 -12.02 25.43 -7.76
C ARG A 183 -13.24 24.73 -7.18
N ASP A 184 -14.36 25.42 -7.02
CA ASP A 184 -15.61 24.83 -6.54
C ASP A 184 -16.19 23.84 -7.56
N GLU A 185 -16.16 24.19 -8.85
CA GLU A 185 -16.55 23.29 -9.94
C GLU A 185 -15.66 22.05 -9.99
N LEU A 186 -14.35 22.20 -9.90
CA LEU A 186 -13.41 21.07 -9.83
C LEU A 186 -13.71 20.19 -8.61
N ARG A 187 -13.97 20.78 -7.43
CA ARG A 187 -14.35 20.01 -6.23
C ARG A 187 -15.66 19.26 -6.41
N ALA A 188 -16.67 19.88 -7.03
CA ALA A 188 -17.93 19.21 -7.34
C ALA A 188 -17.75 18.06 -8.34
N LYS A 189 -16.94 18.25 -9.39
CA LYS A 189 -16.62 17.20 -10.35
C LYS A 189 -15.85 16.04 -9.73
N VAL A 190 -14.90 16.30 -8.84
CA VAL A 190 -14.19 15.25 -8.09
C VAL A 190 -15.17 14.44 -7.22
N GLN A 191 -16.14 15.08 -6.58
CA GLN A 191 -17.18 14.38 -5.81
C GLN A 191 -18.09 13.53 -6.71
N GLU A 192 -18.49 14.05 -7.87
CA GLU A 192 -19.27 13.31 -8.87
C GLU A 192 -18.51 12.07 -9.38
N ILE A 193 -17.23 12.22 -9.73
CA ILE A 193 -16.35 11.10 -10.13
C ILE A 193 -16.24 10.08 -9.01
N SER A 194 -16.07 10.50 -7.75
CA SER A 194 -16.02 9.59 -6.61
C SER A 194 -17.33 8.83 -6.39
N SER A 195 -18.48 9.46 -6.61
CA SER A 195 -19.79 8.78 -6.56
C SER A 195 -19.91 7.75 -7.68
N MET A 196 -19.57 8.13 -8.91
CA MET A 196 -19.62 7.25 -10.07
C MET A 196 -18.67 6.05 -9.91
N SER A 197 -17.46 6.26 -9.37
CA SER A 197 -16.51 5.18 -9.06
C SER A 197 -17.11 4.15 -8.11
N LYS A 198 -17.80 4.60 -7.06
CA LYS A 198 -18.48 3.70 -6.10
C LYS A 198 -19.62 2.92 -6.75
N GLU A 199 -20.36 3.54 -7.67
CA GLU A 199 -21.41 2.86 -8.44
C GLU A 199 -20.81 1.79 -9.36
N VAL A 200 -19.69 2.09 -10.02
CA VAL A 200 -18.95 1.12 -10.84
C VAL A 200 -18.43 -0.04 -10.00
N GLU A 201 -17.80 0.22 -8.84
CA GLU A 201 -17.34 -0.81 -7.91
C GLU A 201 -18.51 -1.71 -7.45
N ALA A 202 -19.65 -1.12 -7.09
CA ALA A 202 -20.83 -1.89 -6.69
C ALA A 202 -21.37 -2.78 -7.83
N LEU A 203 -21.37 -2.29 -9.07
CA LEU A 203 -21.76 -3.07 -10.25
C LEU A 203 -20.77 -4.19 -10.56
N GLN A 204 -19.46 -3.94 -10.42
CA GLN A 204 -18.42 -4.96 -10.56
C GLN A 204 -18.60 -6.07 -9.54
N GLU A 205 -18.86 -5.76 -8.27
CA GLU A 205 -19.16 -6.78 -7.25
C GLU A 205 -20.42 -7.60 -7.58
N GLN A 206 -21.47 -6.97 -8.14
CA GLN A 206 -22.67 -7.69 -8.58
C GLN A 206 -22.35 -8.63 -9.73
N GLN A 207 -21.54 -8.19 -10.69
CA GLN A 207 -21.08 -9.02 -11.80
C GLN A 207 -20.27 -10.22 -11.30
N GLU A 208 -19.33 -10.02 -10.38
CA GLU A 208 -18.54 -11.10 -9.79
C GLU A 208 -19.41 -12.13 -9.06
N ARG A 209 -20.39 -11.68 -8.26
CA ARG A 209 -21.36 -12.57 -7.60
C ARG A 209 -22.12 -13.41 -8.62
N LEU A 210 -22.58 -12.80 -9.72
CA LEU A 210 -23.27 -13.52 -10.80
C LEU A 210 -22.34 -14.49 -11.54
N MET A 211 -21.08 -14.11 -11.80
CA MET A 211 -20.09 -15.01 -12.41
C MET A 211 -19.86 -16.25 -11.54
N LYS A 212 -19.76 -16.08 -10.22
CA LYS A 212 -19.62 -17.18 -9.26
C LYS A 212 -20.83 -18.11 -9.30
N ILE A 213 -22.05 -17.56 -9.24
CA ILE A 213 -23.28 -18.35 -9.33
C ILE A 213 -23.37 -19.08 -10.68
N ASN A 214 -22.98 -18.44 -11.78
CA ASN A 214 -22.98 -19.07 -13.10
C ASN A 214 -22.00 -20.25 -13.16
N ALA A 215 -20.79 -20.10 -12.59
CA ALA A 215 -19.82 -21.18 -12.50
C ALA A 215 -20.33 -22.36 -11.64
N GLU A 216 -20.98 -22.08 -10.51
CA GLU A 216 -21.61 -23.10 -9.67
C GLU A 216 -22.75 -23.83 -10.41
N LEU A 217 -23.56 -23.12 -11.20
CA LEU A 217 -24.62 -23.73 -12.02
C LEU A 217 -24.06 -24.61 -13.12
N ARG A 218 -22.99 -24.18 -13.81
CA ARG A 218 -22.30 -25.02 -14.81
C ARG A 218 -21.72 -26.28 -14.17
N HIS A 219 -21.09 -26.16 -13.01
CA HIS A 219 -20.56 -27.30 -12.28
C HIS A 219 -21.68 -28.30 -11.87
N LYS A 220 -22.81 -27.79 -11.37
CA LYS A 220 -24.00 -28.62 -11.08
C LYS A 220 -24.53 -29.30 -12.33
N GLN A 221 -24.59 -28.59 -13.46
CA GLN A 221 -24.98 -29.16 -14.74
C GLN A 221 -24.03 -30.29 -15.16
N ASP A 222 -22.72 -30.11 -15.04
CA ASP A 222 -21.72 -31.13 -15.37
C ASP A 222 -21.85 -32.39 -14.50
N ILE A 223 -22.09 -32.22 -13.20
CA ILE A 223 -22.35 -33.35 -12.27
C ILE A 223 -23.60 -34.11 -12.71
N ILE A 224 -24.72 -33.41 -12.93
CA ILE A 224 -25.98 -34.03 -13.33
C ILE A 224 -25.83 -34.72 -14.68
N GLN A 225 -25.14 -34.09 -15.64
CA GLN A 225 -24.88 -34.69 -16.95
C GLN A 225 -24.02 -35.94 -16.84
N THR A 226 -23.03 -35.96 -15.95
CA THR A 226 -22.18 -37.14 -15.69
C THR A 226 -22.99 -38.26 -15.03
N GLN A 227 -23.84 -37.93 -14.05
CA GLN A 227 -24.74 -38.90 -13.43
C GLN A 227 -25.74 -39.48 -14.44
N LEU A 228 -26.29 -38.66 -15.33
CA LEU A 228 -27.19 -39.08 -16.40
C LEU A 228 -26.50 -40.04 -17.36
N LYS A 229 -25.28 -39.72 -17.81
CA LYS A 229 -24.48 -40.60 -18.68
C LYS A 229 -24.23 -41.96 -18.03
N SER A 230 -23.76 -41.98 -16.79
CA SER A 230 -23.55 -43.24 -16.04
C SER A 230 -24.83 -44.03 -15.85
N ALA A 231 -25.97 -43.36 -15.63
CA ALA A 231 -27.27 -44.04 -15.52
C ALA A 231 -27.73 -44.66 -16.85
N VAL A 232 -27.47 -43.99 -17.97
CA VAL A 232 -27.76 -44.51 -19.31
C VAL A 232 -26.86 -45.71 -19.63
N GLU A 233 -25.56 -45.63 -19.33
CA GLU A 233 -24.61 -46.75 -19.50
C GLU A 233 -25.06 -47.98 -18.70
N ARG A 234 -25.33 -47.81 -17.39
CA ARG A 234 -25.85 -48.91 -16.55
C ARG A 234 -27.18 -49.48 -17.04
N ARG A 235 -28.05 -48.64 -17.63
CA ARG A 235 -29.31 -49.13 -18.22
C ARG A 235 -29.04 -49.97 -19.46
N ALA A 236 -28.12 -49.54 -20.32
CA ALA A 236 -27.72 -50.29 -21.50
C ALA A 236 -27.09 -51.66 -21.12
N ASP A 237 -26.27 -51.69 -20.07
CA ASP A 237 -25.69 -52.94 -19.55
C ASP A 237 -26.79 -53.91 -19.07
N LEU A 238 -27.75 -53.41 -18.28
CA LEU A 238 -28.87 -54.22 -17.80
C LEU A 238 -29.80 -54.68 -18.94
N GLU A 239 -30.05 -53.84 -19.95
CA GLU A 239 -30.81 -54.21 -21.14
C GLU A 239 -30.09 -55.32 -21.93
N ALA A 240 -28.76 -55.26 -22.03
CA ALA A 240 -27.95 -56.32 -22.65
C ALA A 240 -28.02 -57.64 -21.87
N ASP A 241 -27.89 -57.59 -20.54
CA ASP A 241 -28.04 -58.75 -19.66
C ASP A 241 -29.42 -59.39 -19.81
N VAL A 242 -30.49 -58.58 -19.78
CA VAL A 242 -31.87 -59.06 -19.97
C VAL A 242 -32.03 -59.73 -21.34
N CYS A 243 -31.46 -59.13 -22.40
CA CYS A 243 -31.49 -59.71 -23.75
C CYS A 243 -30.74 -61.05 -23.83
N GLU A 244 -29.58 -61.18 -23.18
CA GLU A 244 -28.83 -62.44 -23.11
C GLU A 244 -29.61 -63.52 -22.35
N LYS A 245 -30.18 -63.19 -21.19
CA LYS A 245 -31.03 -64.13 -20.42
C LYS A 245 -32.27 -64.54 -21.21
N GLN A 246 -32.87 -63.63 -21.96
CA GLN A 246 -34.01 -63.92 -22.82
C GLN A 246 -33.63 -64.92 -23.93
N LYS A 247 -32.49 -64.74 -24.60
CA LYS A 247 -31.96 -65.70 -25.59
C LYS A 247 -31.67 -67.07 -24.97
N GLU A 248 -31.14 -67.10 -23.75
CA GLU A 248 -30.88 -68.36 -23.04
C GLU A 248 -32.19 -69.08 -22.66
N ILE A 249 -33.22 -68.35 -22.21
CA ILE A 249 -34.56 -68.89 -21.98
C ILE A 249 -35.13 -69.47 -23.27
N GLU A 250 -35.02 -68.77 -24.40
CA GLU A 250 -35.47 -69.27 -25.71
C GLU A 250 -34.72 -70.55 -26.12
N ARG A 251 -33.40 -70.61 -25.87
CA ARG A 251 -32.57 -71.79 -26.10
C ARG A 251 -33.00 -72.98 -25.23
N LEU A 252 -33.29 -72.74 -23.95
CA LEU A 252 -33.76 -73.77 -23.01
C LEU A 252 -35.19 -74.22 -23.34
N ASN A 253 -36.10 -73.31 -23.68
CA ASN A 253 -37.46 -73.66 -24.14
C ASN A 253 -37.40 -74.52 -25.41
N SER A 254 -36.54 -74.16 -26.37
CA SER A 254 -36.35 -74.97 -27.58
C SER A 254 -35.77 -76.37 -27.29
N GLN A 255 -34.96 -76.51 -26.23
CA GLN A 255 -34.49 -77.82 -25.76
C GLN A 255 -35.60 -78.59 -25.05
N LEU A 256 -36.39 -77.91 -24.24
CA LEU A 256 -37.51 -78.50 -23.51
C LEU A 256 -38.57 -79.01 -24.48
N GLU A 257 -38.89 -78.27 -25.55
CA GLU A 257 -39.78 -78.73 -26.62
C GLU A 257 -39.23 -79.94 -27.37
N ARG A 258 -37.93 -79.96 -27.67
CA ARG A 258 -37.31 -81.17 -28.26
C ARG A 258 -37.37 -82.36 -27.30
N ALA A 259 -37.05 -82.14 -26.03
CA ALA A 259 -37.09 -83.17 -25.00
C ALA A 259 -38.53 -83.63 -24.74
N SER A 260 -39.54 -82.75 -24.72
CA SER A 260 -40.94 -83.11 -24.53
C SER A 260 -41.45 -83.96 -25.70
N VAL A 261 -41.04 -83.68 -26.94
CA VAL A 261 -41.33 -84.54 -28.09
C VAL A 261 -40.64 -85.91 -27.95
N HIS A 262 -39.39 -85.96 -27.48
CA HIS A 262 -38.70 -87.22 -27.17
C HIS A 262 -39.33 -87.97 -25.99
N THR A 263 -39.76 -87.27 -24.94
CA THR A 263 -40.37 -87.85 -23.74
C THR A 263 -41.81 -88.27 -24.04
N ALA A 264 -42.56 -87.58 -24.90
CA ALA A 264 -43.85 -88.03 -25.42
C ALA A 264 -43.69 -89.27 -26.33
N ALA A 265 -42.53 -89.45 -26.97
CA ALA A 265 -42.17 -90.69 -27.66
C ALA A 265 -41.70 -91.81 -26.70
N GLU A 266 -41.16 -91.49 -25.51
CA GLU A 266 -40.66 -92.45 -24.51
C GLU A 266 -41.60 -92.70 -23.30
N MET A 267 -42.66 -91.90 -23.10
CA MET A 267 -43.68 -91.98 -22.03
C MET A 267 -44.68 -93.15 -22.21
N SER A 268 -44.25 -94.20 -22.89
CA SER A 268 -44.83 -95.53 -22.73
C SER A 268 -44.22 -96.30 -21.56
N SER A 269 -43.21 -95.78 -20.84
CA SER A 269 -42.72 -96.45 -19.63
C SER A 269 -41.96 -95.57 -18.62
N SER A 270 -42.39 -95.71 -17.36
CA SER A 270 -41.66 -95.50 -16.10
C SER A 270 -41.85 -94.19 -15.32
N ALA A 271 -41.88 -94.39 -13.99
CA ALA A 271 -42.41 -93.54 -12.94
C ALA A 271 -41.39 -92.51 -12.42
N ILE A 272 -41.92 -91.39 -11.95
CA ILE A 272 -41.19 -90.20 -11.50
C ILE A 272 -40.45 -90.50 -10.18
N ASP A 273 -39.13 -90.34 -10.19
CA ASP A 273 -38.24 -90.37 -9.03
C ASP A 273 -38.19 -88.98 -8.34
N LEU A 274 -38.32 -88.95 -7.01
CA LEU A 274 -38.48 -87.75 -6.18
C LEU A 274 -37.30 -87.53 -5.20
N THR A 275 -36.15 -88.18 -5.43
CA THR A 275 -35.09 -88.34 -4.43
C THR A 275 -34.26 -87.08 -4.11
N ASP A 276 -34.52 -85.92 -4.72
CA ASP A 276 -33.71 -84.70 -4.47
C ASP A 276 -34.53 -83.40 -4.31
N LYS A 277 -35.78 -83.51 -3.85
CA LYS A 277 -36.63 -82.34 -3.56
C LYS A 277 -36.60 -82.01 -2.07
N MET A 278 -36.16 -80.79 -1.76
CA MET A 278 -36.19 -80.20 -0.42
C MET A 278 -37.60 -80.35 0.20
N ILE A 279 -37.74 -81.27 1.15
CA ILE A 279 -38.99 -81.48 1.89
C ILE A 279 -39.15 -80.30 2.85
N ILE A 280 -40.00 -79.35 2.49
CA ILE A 280 -40.33 -78.20 3.34
C ILE A 280 -41.33 -78.70 4.40
N ASP A 281 -40.88 -78.75 5.66
CA ASP A 281 -41.78 -79.02 6.79
C ASP A 281 -42.73 -77.83 6.98
N LEU A 282 -44.00 -78.04 6.63
CA LEU A 282 -45.06 -77.05 6.72
C LEU A 282 -45.51 -76.80 8.18
N LYS A 283 -44.97 -77.53 9.17
CA LYS A 283 -45.38 -77.48 10.59
C LYS A 283 -44.33 -76.93 11.55
N ASP A 284 -43.19 -76.40 11.07
CA ASP A 284 -42.17 -75.82 11.94
C ASP A 284 -42.67 -74.53 12.65
N PRO A 285 -42.77 -74.50 13.99
CA PRO A 285 -43.23 -73.35 14.77
C PRO A 285 -42.27 -72.14 14.74
N ASN A 286 -40.99 -72.34 14.42
CA ASN A 286 -39.99 -71.27 14.35
C ASN A 286 -39.77 -70.74 12.93
N ARG A 287 -40.58 -71.20 11.96
CA ARG A 287 -40.51 -70.74 10.59
C ARG A 287 -40.95 -69.27 10.50
N PRO A 288 -40.14 -68.37 9.92
CA PRO A 288 -40.55 -66.99 9.70
C PRO A 288 -41.74 -66.94 8.75
N CYS A 289 -42.95 -66.77 9.30
CA CYS A 289 -44.20 -66.71 8.54
C CYS A 289 -44.53 -65.26 8.20
N PHE A 290 -43.69 -64.61 7.38
CA PHE A 290 -44.01 -63.32 6.81
C PHE A 290 -44.74 -63.50 5.49
N THR A 291 -45.85 -62.79 5.31
CA THR A 291 -46.50 -62.63 4.02
C THR A 291 -45.58 -61.88 3.06
N LYS A 292 -45.70 -62.13 1.75
CA LYS A 292 -44.94 -61.41 0.71
C LYS A 292 -45.16 -59.88 0.78
N GLN A 293 -46.27 -59.44 1.36
CA GLN A 293 -46.56 -58.03 1.61
C GLN A 293 -45.72 -57.52 2.80
N GLU A 294 -45.75 -58.19 3.95
CA GLU A 294 -44.94 -57.82 5.12
C GLU A 294 -43.44 -57.79 4.82
N VAL A 295 -42.92 -58.73 4.02
CA VAL A 295 -41.50 -58.69 3.61
C VAL A 295 -41.20 -57.45 2.76
N ARG A 296 -42.11 -57.05 1.87
CA ARG A 296 -41.92 -55.83 1.07
C ARG A 296 -41.98 -54.58 1.94
N ASP A 297 -42.92 -54.53 2.87
CA ASP A 297 -43.10 -53.41 3.79
C ASP A 297 -41.89 -53.28 4.72
N LEU A 298 -41.39 -54.40 5.27
CA LEU A 298 -40.16 -54.44 6.07
C LEU A 298 -38.93 -53.98 5.26
N ILE A 299 -38.83 -54.35 3.99
CA ILE A 299 -37.72 -53.89 3.12
C ILE A 299 -37.84 -52.39 2.88
N PHE A 300 -39.05 -51.88 2.67
CA PHE A 300 -39.30 -50.46 2.46
C PHE A 300 -38.94 -49.65 3.70
N GLU A 301 -39.46 -50.04 4.87
CA GLU A 301 -39.18 -49.42 6.16
C GLU A 301 -37.68 -49.48 6.49
N LYS A 302 -37.02 -50.63 6.25
CA LYS A 302 -35.57 -50.76 6.41
C LYS A 302 -34.80 -49.79 5.52
N ASN A 303 -35.22 -49.61 4.26
CA ASN A 303 -34.56 -48.71 3.33
C ASN A 303 -34.78 -47.23 3.70
N GLU A 304 -35.98 -46.87 4.16
CA GLU A 304 -36.30 -45.55 4.69
C GLU A 304 -35.47 -45.23 5.94
N LEU A 305 -35.43 -46.16 6.90
CA LEU A 305 -34.58 -46.02 8.08
C LEU A 305 -33.09 -45.94 7.73
N LYS A 306 -32.64 -46.64 6.69
CA LYS A 306 -31.26 -46.55 6.21
C LYS A 306 -30.95 -45.17 5.63
N ALA A 307 -31.88 -44.56 4.89
CA ALA A 307 -31.73 -43.21 4.36
C ALA A 307 -31.72 -42.17 5.50
N ASN A 308 -32.66 -42.27 6.45
CA ASN A 308 -32.71 -41.39 7.61
C ASN A 308 -31.46 -41.52 8.49
N LEU A 309 -30.96 -42.74 8.69
CA LEU A 309 -29.70 -42.97 9.41
C LEU A 309 -28.50 -42.35 8.69
N PHE A 310 -28.50 -42.35 7.35
CA PHE A 310 -27.46 -41.70 6.57
C PHE A 310 -27.48 -40.18 6.77
N LEU A 311 -28.65 -39.55 6.67
CA LEU A 311 -28.82 -38.10 6.89
C LEU A 311 -28.39 -37.69 8.31
N VAL A 312 -28.83 -38.41 9.34
CA VAL A 312 -28.45 -38.13 10.73
C VAL A 312 -26.94 -38.30 10.95
N LYS A 313 -26.30 -39.28 10.30
CA LYS A 313 -24.84 -39.44 10.36
C LYS A 313 -24.10 -38.29 9.67
N GLU A 314 -24.62 -37.77 8.57
CA GLU A 314 -24.06 -36.60 7.88
C GLU A 314 -24.19 -35.34 8.72
N GLU A 315 -25.36 -35.10 9.34
CA GLU A 315 -25.56 -33.98 10.28
C GLU A 315 -24.62 -34.08 11.48
N LEU A 316 -24.47 -35.27 12.06
CA LEU A 316 -23.51 -35.49 13.15
C LEU A 316 -22.06 -35.22 12.70
N ALA A 317 -21.68 -35.65 11.49
CA ALA A 317 -20.37 -35.37 10.94
C ALA A 317 -20.16 -33.87 10.67
N TYR A 318 -21.20 -33.18 10.20
CA TYR A 318 -21.20 -31.73 10.04
C TYR A 318 -20.97 -31.03 11.39
N TYR A 319 -21.72 -31.38 12.44
CA TYR A 319 -21.53 -30.78 13.76
C TYR A 319 -20.15 -31.11 14.37
N GLN A 320 -19.63 -32.31 14.15
CA GLN A 320 -18.27 -32.67 14.57
C GLN A 320 -17.19 -31.84 13.86
N ARG A 321 -17.35 -31.60 12.57
CA ARG A 321 -16.36 -30.87 11.78
C ARG A 321 -16.47 -29.35 11.92
N GLU A 322 -17.69 -28.83 11.94
CA GLU A 322 -17.95 -27.39 11.82
C GLU A 322 -18.20 -26.70 13.15
N ILE A 323 -18.72 -27.40 14.16
CA ILE A 323 -19.01 -26.81 15.48
C ILE A 323 -17.96 -27.22 16.52
N LEU A 324 -17.51 -28.48 16.48
CA LEU A 324 -16.59 -29.02 17.47
C LEU A 324 -15.10 -28.86 17.10
N ASN A 325 -14.76 -28.76 15.81
CA ASN A 325 -13.37 -28.62 15.33
C ASN A 325 -13.04 -27.22 14.78
N ASP A 326 -14.01 -26.30 14.68
CA ASP A 326 -13.74 -24.91 14.31
C ASP A 326 -13.14 -24.16 15.51
N GLU A 327 -12.00 -23.49 15.32
CA GLU A 327 -11.24 -22.75 16.35
C GLU A 327 -12.04 -21.59 16.97
N ARG A 328 -13.27 -21.36 16.51
CA ARG A 328 -14.20 -20.32 16.98
C ARG A 328 -15.03 -20.71 18.20
N CYS A 329 -15.07 -21.98 18.61
CA CYS A 329 -15.74 -22.36 19.86
C CYS A 329 -14.71 -22.46 20.99
N PRO A 330 -14.76 -21.60 22.04
CA PRO A 330 -13.82 -21.66 23.13
C PRO A 330 -13.81 -23.05 23.78
N GLY A 331 -12.65 -23.72 23.82
CA GLY A 331 -12.53 -25.13 24.25
C GLY A 331 -13.15 -25.46 25.61
N PHE A 332 -13.26 -24.48 26.52
CA PHE A 332 -13.91 -24.67 27.83
C PHE A 332 -15.41 -25.01 27.72
N LEU A 333 -16.12 -24.52 26.69
CA LEU A 333 -17.53 -24.87 26.46
C LEU A 333 -17.65 -26.32 25.96
N LEU A 334 -16.74 -26.74 25.10
CA LEU A 334 -16.71 -28.11 24.59
C LEU A 334 -16.40 -29.11 25.68
N ASP A 335 -15.50 -28.77 26.60
CA ASP A 335 -15.19 -29.63 27.76
C ASP A 335 -16.34 -29.71 28.76
N ALA A 336 -17.05 -28.59 28.97
CA ALA A 336 -18.27 -28.58 29.78
C ALA A 336 -19.36 -29.48 29.16
N VAL A 337 -19.58 -29.38 27.85
CA VAL A 337 -20.55 -30.21 27.11
C VAL A 337 -20.11 -31.68 27.08
N ARG A 338 -18.82 -31.97 26.87
CA ARG A 338 -18.27 -33.33 26.90
C ARG A 338 -18.43 -33.95 28.29
N SER A 339 -18.25 -33.16 29.35
CA SER A 339 -18.45 -33.59 30.73
C SER A 339 -19.93 -33.91 31.04
N THR A 340 -20.88 -33.08 30.59
CA THR A 340 -22.31 -33.37 30.73
C THR A 340 -22.74 -34.58 29.90
N ILE A 341 -22.22 -34.75 28.67
CA ILE A 341 -22.47 -35.94 27.85
C ILE A 341 -21.91 -37.20 28.54
N LYS A 342 -20.69 -37.15 29.08
CA LYS A 342 -20.11 -38.27 29.85
C LYS A 342 -20.99 -38.62 31.05
N LYS A 343 -21.45 -37.62 31.82
CA LYS A 343 -22.38 -37.82 32.95
C LYS A 343 -23.69 -38.45 32.50
N GLN A 344 -24.31 -37.96 31.43
CA GLN A 344 -25.54 -38.55 30.90
C GLN A 344 -25.34 -39.97 30.39
N ARG A 345 -24.21 -40.25 29.72
CA ARG A 345 -23.87 -41.61 29.27
C ARG A 345 -23.72 -42.56 30.46
N THR A 346 -23.11 -42.13 31.56
CA THR A 346 -23.04 -42.92 32.79
C THR A 346 -24.43 -43.16 33.39
N VAL A 347 -25.31 -42.16 33.39
CA VAL A 347 -26.70 -42.30 33.87
C VAL A 347 -27.54 -43.21 32.98
N ILE A 348 -27.36 -43.14 31.66
CA ILE A 348 -28.04 -44.03 30.73
C ILE A 348 -27.50 -45.45 30.92
N LYS A 349 -26.18 -45.62 30.99
CA LYS A 349 -25.54 -46.92 31.22
C LYS A 349 -25.97 -47.54 32.54
N SER A 350 -26.06 -46.78 33.61
CA SER A 350 -26.56 -47.25 34.90
C SER A 350 -28.04 -47.64 34.84
N LYS A 351 -28.88 -46.87 34.14
CA LYS A 351 -30.31 -47.20 33.92
C LYS A 351 -30.50 -48.45 33.06
N MET A 352 -29.67 -48.62 32.03
CA MET A 352 -29.70 -49.77 31.12
C MET A 352 -29.17 -51.04 31.78
N LEU A 353 -28.18 -50.93 32.67
CA LEU A 353 -27.56 -52.06 33.37
C LEU A 353 -28.18 -52.34 34.75
N GLY A 354 -29.02 -51.44 35.27
CA GLY A 354 -29.69 -51.60 36.57
C GLY A 354 -28.80 -51.46 37.81
N ILE A 355 -27.61 -50.85 37.69
CA ILE A 355 -26.58 -50.76 38.76
C ILE A 355 -26.47 -49.30 39.23
N PRO A 356 -26.25 -49.01 40.53
CA PRO A 356 -26.12 -47.64 41.03
C PRO A 356 -24.97 -46.84 40.37
N VAL A 357 -25.21 -45.53 40.17
CA VAL A 357 -24.34 -44.62 39.40
C VAL A 357 -22.92 -44.50 39.96
N SER A 358 -22.70 -44.77 41.27
CA SER A 358 -21.38 -44.64 41.91
C SER A 358 -20.35 -45.68 41.46
N GLU A 359 -20.78 -46.78 40.86
CA GLU A 359 -19.90 -47.89 40.46
C GLU A 359 -19.43 -47.82 39.00
N CYS A 360 -19.91 -46.85 38.22
CA CYS A 360 -19.49 -46.64 36.83
C CYS A 360 -18.46 -45.50 36.70
N ARG A 361 -17.21 -45.72 37.15
CA ARG A 361 -16.08 -44.83 36.82
C ARG A 361 -15.33 -45.35 35.59
N THR A 362 -15.21 -44.50 34.57
CA THR A 362 -14.43 -44.76 33.34
C THR A 362 -13.05 -44.13 33.51
N ASP A 363 -12.02 -44.95 33.67
CA ASP A 363 -10.61 -44.59 33.62
C ASP A 363 -10.09 -45.01 32.24
N GLU A 364 -9.76 -44.06 31.39
CA GLU A 364 -9.02 -44.28 30.14
C GLU A 364 -8.01 -43.12 30.03
N THR A 365 -6.75 -43.53 29.95
CA THR A 365 -5.48 -42.80 29.92
C THR A 365 -5.29 -41.93 28.69
N ASP A 366 -4.59 -40.78 28.82
CA ASP A 366 -3.72 -40.21 27.77
C ASP A 366 -2.78 -39.12 28.34
N GLY A 367 -1.51 -39.12 27.91
CA GLY A 367 -0.51 -38.04 28.02
C GLY A 367 0.51 -38.18 26.87
N PRO A 368 1.64 -37.43 26.76
CA PRO A 368 2.04 -36.09 27.28
C PRO A 368 2.71 -35.16 26.20
N LEU A 369 3.12 -33.90 26.54
CA LEU A 369 4.26 -33.06 26.02
C LEU A 369 3.95 -31.54 26.25
N PHE A 370 4.82 -30.58 26.64
CA PHE A 370 6.30 -30.42 26.71
C PHE A 370 6.62 -29.29 27.73
N GLU A 371 7.67 -29.41 28.55
CA GLU A 371 8.24 -28.35 29.40
C GLU A 371 9.39 -27.60 28.69
N ARG A 372 9.48 -26.27 28.86
CA ARG A 372 10.60 -25.44 28.40
C ARG A 372 11.37 -24.91 29.63
N SER A 373 12.62 -25.33 29.80
CA SER A 373 13.57 -24.78 30.77
C SER A 373 14.49 -23.76 30.09
N GLY A 374 14.62 -22.58 30.70
CA GLY A 374 15.62 -21.57 30.36
C GLY A 374 16.99 -21.88 30.99
N ASN A 375 17.97 -21.05 30.65
CA ASN A 375 19.15 -20.77 31.47
C ASN A 375 19.76 -19.42 31.07
N GLU A 376 20.26 -18.75 32.10
CA GLU A 376 20.74 -17.37 32.15
C GLU A 376 22.26 -17.25 31.87
N ASP A 377 22.69 -16.00 31.68
CA ASP A 377 23.88 -15.35 32.28
C ASP A 377 25.05 -14.80 31.43
N ASN A 378 25.44 -13.61 31.90
CA ASN A 378 26.74 -12.90 31.91
C ASN A 378 27.12 -11.87 30.81
N ASP A 379 26.83 -10.60 31.12
CA ASP A 379 27.76 -9.51 31.45
C ASP A 379 29.10 -9.38 30.69
N THR A 380 29.36 -8.20 30.11
CA THR A 380 30.37 -7.25 30.61
C THR A 380 30.36 -5.90 29.86
N ASP A 381 30.75 -4.90 30.63
CA ASP A 381 30.70 -3.43 30.49
C ASP A 381 31.92 -2.85 29.72
N SER A 382 31.75 -1.77 28.94
CA SER A 382 32.65 -0.58 28.92
C SER A 382 32.36 0.44 27.80
N THR A 383 31.87 1.59 28.24
CA THR A 383 32.20 3.00 27.86
C THR A 383 32.35 3.39 26.38
N ASP A 384 31.34 4.13 25.89
CA ASP A 384 31.31 4.89 24.65
C ASP A 384 31.70 6.36 24.90
N ASN A 385 32.69 6.87 24.15
CA ASN A 385 32.94 8.29 23.97
C ASN A 385 32.60 8.63 22.51
N ARG A 386 31.33 8.94 22.22
CA ARG A 386 30.89 9.43 20.90
C ARG A 386 30.34 10.86 20.97
N PRO A 387 30.71 11.74 20.02
CA PRO A 387 30.17 13.08 19.93
C PRO A 387 28.68 13.05 19.58
N GLN A 388 27.90 13.99 20.14
CA GLN A 388 26.44 13.97 20.16
C GLN A 388 25.80 13.64 18.80
N ASP A 389 25.06 12.53 18.76
CA ASP A 389 24.32 12.12 17.58
C ASP A 389 23.25 13.14 17.19
N SER A 390 23.24 13.50 15.90
CA SER A 390 22.22 14.37 15.33
C SER A 390 20.85 13.72 15.46
N ARG A 391 19.81 14.51 15.70
CA ARG A 391 18.42 14.01 15.80
C ARG A 391 17.98 13.27 14.53
N ILE A 392 18.59 13.60 13.38
CA ILE A 392 18.38 12.93 12.10
C ILE A 392 19.00 11.54 12.08
N ARG A 393 20.20 11.35 12.66
CA ARG A 393 20.76 10.00 12.86
C ARG A 393 19.88 9.13 13.76
N LYS A 394 19.19 9.72 14.76
CA LYS A 394 18.22 8.98 15.58
C LYS A 394 16.98 8.55 14.79
N LEU A 395 16.52 9.37 13.85
CA LEU A 395 15.38 9.06 12.97
C LEU A 395 15.69 7.91 12.00
N PHE A 396 16.93 7.81 11.53
CA PHE A 396 17.37 6.78 10.58
C PHE A 396 18.35 5.76 11.19
N GLY A 397 18.41 5.65 12.51
CA GLY A 397 19.40 4.83 13.21
C GLY A 397 19.31 3.34 12.87
N PHE A 398 18.13 2.88 12.43
CA PHE A 398 17.90 1.52 11.96
C PHE A 398 18.61 1.21 10.61
N LEU A 399 19.01 2.22 9.84
CA LEU A 399 19.70 2.08 8.56
C LEU A 399 21.22 2.22 8.67
N THR A 400 21.73 2.74 9.78
CA THR A 400 23.18 2.93 9.97
C THR A 400 23.81 1.72 10.67
N PRO A 401 24.90 1.11 10.14
CA PRO A 401 25.49 -0.12 10.70
C PRO A 401 26.06 -0.03 12.12
N SER A 402 26.11 1.15 12.73
CA SER A 402 26.71 1.35 14.05
C SER A 402 25.86 0.84 15.23
N SER A 403 24.69 0.22 15.00
CA SER A 403 23.88 -0.38 16.08
C SER A 403 23.57 -1.87 15.88
N LEU A 404 24.19 -2.55 14.91
CA LEU A 404 23.99 -3.99 14.65
C LEU A 404 24.97 -4.92 15.39
N THR A 405 25.37 -4.59 16.62
CA THR A 405 26.03 -5.56 17.51
C THR A 405 25.29 -5.69 18.83
N ARG A 406 24.11 -6.32 18.79
CA ARG A 406 23.62 -7.33 19.75
C ARG A 406 22.09 -7.45 19.63
N SER A 407 21.64 -8.41 18.81
CA SER A 407 20.60 -9.39 19.19
C SER A 407 20.22 -10.23 17.97
N SER A 408 20.91 -11.36 17.78
CA SER A 408 20.39 -12.53 17.04
C SER A 408 19.84 -13.47 18.11
N GLY A 409 18.54 -13.78 18.16
CA GLY A 409 17.80 -14.75 17.34
C GLY A 409 16.66 -15.27 18.24
N SER A 410 15.48 -15.65 17.78
CA SER A 410 15.21 -16.58 16.68
C SER A 410 13.77 -16.43 16.20
N GLN A 411 13.57 -16.56 14.89
CA GLN A 411 12.26 -16.75 14.24
C GLN A 411 11.53 -18.03 14.75
N PRO A 412 10.23 -18.19 14.47
CA PRO A 412 9.89 -18.95 13.26
C PRO A 412 8.69 -18.43 12.45
N SER A 413 8.79 -18.73 11.15
CA SER A 413 7.76 -18.96 10.14
C SER A 413 6.27 -18.94 10.53
N GLY A 414 5.48 -18.24 9.72
CA GLY A 414 4.04 -18.47 9.54
C GLY A 414 3.29 -17.23 9.09
N LEU A 415 2.85 -17.21 7.83
CA LEU A 415 1.88 -16.26 7.26
C LEU A 415 0.61 -16.14 8.14
N PRO A 416 -0.11 -15.00 8.10
CA PRO A 416 -1.09 -14.83 7.03
C PRO A 416 -1.04 -13.48 6.32
N THR A 417 -1.30 -13.57 5.03
CA THR A 417 -1.96 -12.57 4.18
C THR A 417 -2.85 -11.60 4.93
N SER A 418 -2.57 -10.30 4.79
CA SER A 418 -3.54 -9.38 4.22
C SER A 418 -2.81 -8.21 3.56
N SER A 419 -2.87 -8.25 2.24
CA SER A 419 -2.49 -7.18 1.32
C SER A 419 -3.24 -5.89 1.69
N SER A 420 -2.52 -4.78 1.78
CA SER A 420 -3.07 -3.45 1.52
C SER A 420 -2.26 -2.85 0.38
N THR A 421 -2.58 -3.33 -0.81
CA THR A 421 -2.26 -2.70 -2.09
C THR A 421 -2.70 -1.23 -2.07
N TRP A 422 -1.75 -0.31 -2.14
CA TRP A 422 -2.00 1.04 -2.64
C TRP A 422 -1.43 1.10 -4.05
N GLU A 423 -2.25 0.71 -5.02
CA GLU A 423 -2.03 1.05 -6.42
C GLU A 423 -2.37 2.53 -6.60
N ILE A 424 -1.36 3.31 -6.97
CA ILE A 424 -1.57 4.62 -7.57
C ILE A 424 -1.71 4.35 -9.06
N LEU A 425 -2.92 4.52 -9.58
CA LEU A 425 -3.22 4.51 -11.01
C LEU A 425 -2.70 5.81 -11.63
N ASP A 426 -1.82 5.68 -12.61
CA ASP A 426 -1.46 6.77 -13.52
C ASP A 426 -2.64 7.10 -14.46
N PRO A 427 -2.92 8.38 -14.76
CA PRO A 427 -3.88 8.78 -15.76
C PRO A 427 -3.15 9.11 -17.07
N ASP A 428 -3.16 8.21 -18.05
CA ASP A 428 -3.01 8.56 -19.48
C ASP A 428 -3.11 7.30 -20.36
N GLU A 429 -4.32 6.94 -20.79
CA GLU A 429 -4.52 6.32 -22.12
C GLU A 429 -5.89 6.77 -22.64
N GLN A 430 -5.87 7.86 -23.40
CA GLN A 430 -7.01 8.34 -24.15
C GLN A 430 -6.76 8.09 -25.64
N GLY A 431 -7.42 7.06 -26.17
CA GLY A 431 -8.11 7.08 -27.46
C GLY A 431 -7.28 7.07 -28.74
N GLY A 432 -7.34 5.95 -29.47
CA GLY A 432 -6.92 5.88 -30.87
C GLY A 432 -7.35 4.58 -31.55
N GLU A 433 -8.66 4.31 -31.64
CA GLU A 433 -9.19 3.29 -32.57
C GLU A 433 -9.99 4.00 -33.67
N GLU A 434 -9.41 4.04 -34.88
CA GLU A 434 -10.10 4.33 -36.13
C GLU A 434 -10.82 3.06 -36.61
N GLU A 435 -12.16 3.05 -36.54
CA GLU A 435 -12.98 2.06 -37.25
C GLU A 435 -12.98 2.35 -38.76
N THR A 436 -12.44 1.40 -39.53
CA THR A 436 -12.67 1.30 -40.98
C THR A 436 -13.72 0.22 -41.24
N GLN A 437 -14.97 0.63 -41.51
CA GLN A 437 -15.97 -0.23 -42.14
C GLN A 437 -16.15 0.18 -43.61
N THR A 438 -15.65 -0.64 -44.53
CA THR A 438 -16.05 -0.63 -45.94
C THR A 438 -16.74 -1.95 -46.29
N LEU A 439 -18.06 -1.84 -46.47
CA LEU A 439 -18.95 -2.58 -47.37
C LEU A 439 -18.31 -3.70 -48.22
N SER A 440 -18.81 -4.93 -48.06
CA SER A 440 -18.91 -5.89 -49.17
C SER A 440 -20.21 -6.70 -49.09
N SER A 441 -21.01 -6.52 -50.14
CA SER A 441 -22.16 -7.27 -50.66
C SER A 441 -22.32 -8.74 -50.23
N SER A 442 -23.54 -9.12 -49.84
CA SER A 442 -24.49 -9.84 -50.71
C SER A 442 -25.82 -10.14 -49.99
#